data_AF-A0AAN8MJE9-F1
#
_entry.id   AF-A0AAN8MJE9-F1
#
_cell.length_a   1.000
_cell.length_b   1.000
_cell.length_c   1.000
_cell.angle_alpha   90.00
_cell.angle_beta   90.00
_cell.angle_gamma   90.00
#
_symmetry.space_group_name_H-M   'P 1'
#
loop_
_entity.id
_entity.type
_entity.pdbx_description
1 polymer ?
#
loop_
_entity_poly.entity_id
_entity_poly.type
_entity_poly.pdbx_seq_one_letter_code
_entity_poly.pdbx_strand_id
1 'polypeptide(L)'
;MALGVFQTGWMRLLSLILQGCCVGVLCSDWAVRVPSTPLCAVAGSSVVLPCFYDYPQPYRVLFEMWCRDQSRCITPRYVYHSQGIFPEPASQGRVEYLGKEGTRNCSLRISDLRKSDSGTYMEKPPGQPGVTLLVSDHSSEVAVSLSPSGDVVEGSSVTLFCCSTAHPPVESYTWYKTGGYTAGDKGQTMTITNISATDSGNYYCEALTTNRPLHSSALSIHVQYAPKHTSVSVNPFGEVVMGSSVTLTCSSDANPAVERYTWLQRTKSQASLRGSGQSYSITNISYEDSGKYCCVAVNKHRSQSSTVTMTVGKSRCKGMH
;
A
#
# COMPACT_ATOMS: atom_id res chain seq x y z
N MET A 1 -3.69 36.82 -43.54
CA MET A 1 -3.48 37.36 -42.18
C MET A 1 -4.09 36.38 -41.20
N ALA A 2 -3.26 35.88 -40.27
CA ALA A 2 -3.55 35.08 -39.05
C ALA A 2 -4.34 33.75 -39.23
N LEU A 3 -3.74 32.56 -39.02
CA LEU A 3 -3.37 31.92 -37.72
C LEU A 3 -4.56 31.87 -36.74
N GLY A 4 -5.03 30.76 -36.18
CA GLY A 4 -4.58 29.38 -36.18
C GLY A 4 -5.48 28.53 -35.26
N VAL A 5 -5.54 27.23 -35.55
CA VAL A 5 -5.49 26.08 -34.63
C VAL A 5 -6.43 26.06 -33.40
N PHE A 6 -7.49 25.24 -33.49
CA PHE A 6 -8.19 24.67 -32.34
C PHE A 6 -7.42 23.45 -31.82
N GLN A 7 -6.82 23.55 -30.62
CA GLN A 7 -6.61 22.38 -29.77
C GLN A 7 -6.33 22.75 -28.30
N THR A 8 -6.95 21.96 -27.42
CA THR A 8 -6.63 21.69 -26.00
C THR A 8 -7.00 22.72 -24.92
N GLY A 9 -7.58 22.22 -23.82
CA GLY A 9 -7.67 22.99 -22.57
C GLY A 9 -8.81 22.63 -21.62
N TRP A 10 -9.09 21.36 -21.33
CA TRP A 10 -9.92 20.98 -20.18
C TRP A 10 -9.02 20.41 -19.08
N MET A 11 -8.52 21.28 -18.21
CA MET A 11 -8.16 20.98 -16.81
C MET A 11 -7.61 22.24 -16.12
N ARG A 12 -8.10 22.48 -14.89
CA ARG A 12 -7.62 23.41 -13.83
C ARG A 12 -8.12 24.85 -13.95
N LEU A 13 -8.44 25.59 -12.89
CA LEU A 13 -8.66 25.34 -11.45
C LEU A 13 -9.44 26.56 -10.92
N LEU A 14 -10.11 26.39 -9.77
CA LEU A 14 -10.64 27.40 -8.83
C LEU A 14 -10.08 28.84 -8.94
N SER A 15 -10.96 29.85 -8.89
CA SER A 15 -10.81 31.03 -8.01
C SER A 15 -12.02 32.00 -8.06
N LEU A 16 -12.31 32.60 -6.89
CA LEU A 16 -13.08 33.84 -6.60
C LEU A 16 -14.62 33.74 -6.65
N ILE A 17 -15.38 34.31 -5.71
CA ILE A 17 -15.24 35.65 -5.11
C ILE A 17 -15.57 35.64 -3.60
N LEU A 18 -14.66 36.24 -2.81
CA LEU A 18 -14.90 36.74 -1.45
C LEU A 18 -15.40 38.19 -1.58
N GLN A 19 -16.62 38.50 -1.13
CA GLN A 19 -17.02 39.89 -0.90
C GLN A 19 -18.11 40.00 0.19
N GLY A 20 -17.70 40.53 1.34
CA GLY A 20 -18.51 41.46 2.15
C GLY A 20 -19.60 40.93 3.09
N CYS A 21 -19.21 40.72 4.35
CA CYS A 21 -19.96 40.95 5.59
C CYS A 21 -21.31 40.24 5.84
N CYS A 22 -21.28 39.24 6.72
CA CYS A 22 -21.95 39.29 8.04
C CYS A 22 -21.14 38.44 9.04
N VAL A 23 -20.58 39.07 10.06
CA VAL A 23 -20.08 38.38 11.26
C VAL A 23 -21.31 37.87 12.01
N GLY A 24 -21.45 36.55 12.16
CA GLY A 24 -22.45 35.98 13.08
C GLY A 24 -23.37 34.88 12.56
N VAL A 25 -23.01 34.11 11.53
CA VAL A 25 -23.68 32.84 11.22
C VAL A 25 -22.65 31.74 11.22
N LEU A 26 -22.74 30.81 12.18
CA LEU A 26 -22.03 29.53 12.15
C LEU A 26 -22.46 28.78 10.88
N CYS A 27 -21.72 28.96 9.79
CA CYS A 27 -21.92 28.21 8.56
C CYS A 27 -21.37 26.81 8.83
N SER A 28 -22.23 25.80 8.98
CA SER A 28 -21.78 24.41 9.09
C SER A 28 -21.11 24.01 7.78
N ASP A 29 -19.79 23.80 7.80
CA ASP A 29 -19.06 23.20 6.69
C ASP A 29 -19.55 21.76 6.45
N TRP A 30 -19.36 21.26 5.23
CA TRP A 30 -19.65 19.86 4.91
C TRP A 30 -18.77 18.94 5.77
N ALA A 31 -19.39 18.15 6.64
CA ALA A 31 -18.69 17.22 7.51
C ALA A 31 -19.40 15.87 7.60
N VAL A 32 -18.62 14.81 7.77
CA VAL A 32 -19.14 13.48 8.12
C VAL A 32 -18.55 13.04 9.44
N ARG A 33 -19.43 12.59 10.32
CA ARG A 33 -19.11 12.04 11.63
C ARG A 33 -19.28 10.53 11.58
N VAL A 34 -18.16 9.84 11.77
CA VAL A 34 -18.06 8.39 11.92
C VAL A 34 -17.22 8.06 13.17
N PRO A 35 -17.31 6.84 13.72
CA PRO A 35 -16.45 6.39 14.80
C PRO A 35 -14.98 6.43 14.41
N SER A 36 -14.11 6.85 15.33
CA SER A 36 -12.65 6.80 15.18
C SER A 36 -12.08 5.44 15.58
N THR A 37 -12.81 4.66 16.37
CA THR A 37 -12.44 3.30 16.79
C THR A 37 -13.06 2.25 15.86
N PRO A 38 -12.41 1.09 15.69
CA PRO A 38 -12.97 0.02 14.87
C PRO A 38 -14.25 -0.55 15.51
N LEU A 39 -15.23 -0.90 14.67
CA LEU A 39 -16.43 -1.63 15.04
C LEU A 39 -16.21 -3.12 14.91
N CYS A 40 -16.87 -3.88 15.77
CA CYS A 40 -16.54 -5.27 16.02
C CYS A 40 -17.81 -6.08 16.00
N ALA A 41 -17.81 -7.10 15.17
CA ALA A 41 -18.95 -7.96 14.99
C ALA A 41 -18.48 -9.39 14.74
N VAL A 42 -19.36 -10.33 15.01
CA VAL A 42 -19.09 -11.75 14.81
C VAL A 42 -19.69 -12.20 13.49
N ALA A 43 -19.04 -13.10 12.77
CA ALA A 43 -19.58 -13.70 11.55
C ALA A 43 -21.01 -14.25 11.77
N GLY A 44 -21.88 -14.09 10.77
CA GLY A 44 -23.30 -14.44 10.81
C GLY A 44 -24.21 -13.39 11.49
N SER A 45 -23.66 -12.41 12.20
CA SER A 45 -24.46 -11.35 12.83
C SER A 45 -24.75 -10.17 11.87
N SER A 46 -25.36 -9.10 12.39
CA SER A 46 -25.53 -7.84 11.67
C SER A 46 -24.82 -6.70 12.42
N VAL A 47 -24.29 -5.73 11.68
CA VAL A 47 -23.70 -4.50 12.24
C VAL A 47 -24.28 -3.28 11.54
N VAL A 48 -24.39 -2.18 12.28
CA VAL A 48 -24.68 -0.87 11.73
C VAL A 48 -23.38 -0.07 11.71
N LEU A 49 -22.98 0.41 10.54
CA LEU A 49 -21.92 1.39 10.35
C LEU A 49 -22.56 2.77 10.57
N PRO A 50 -22.34 3.42 11.72
CA PRO A 50 -22.99 4.67 12.04
C PRO A 50 -22.32 5.80 11.28
N CYS A 51 -23.14 6.67 10.69
CA CYS A 51 -22.68 7.81 9.93
C CYS A 51 -23.68 8.96 10.05
N PHE A 52 -23.17 10.18 10.21
CA PHE A 52 -23.97 11.39 10.23
C PHE A 52 -23.33 12.50 9.42
N TYR A 53 -24.13 13.19 8.60
CA TYR A 53 -23.71 14.37 7.87
C TYR A 53 -23.94 15.66 8.66
N ASP A 54 -23.13 16.66 8.35
CA ASP A 54 -23.46 18.06 8.53
C ASP A 54 -23.29 18.75 7.19
N TYR A 55 -24.29 19.54 6.79
CA TYR A 55 -24.24 20.35 5.58
C TYR A 55 -25.06 21.63 5.79
N PRO A 56 -24.65 22.75 5.17
CA PRO A 56 -25.34 24.01 5.32
C PRO A 56 -26.66 23.98 4.56
N GLN A 57 -27.68 24.66 5.09
CA GLN A 57 -28.88 24.95 4.29
C GLN A 57 -28.52 25.99 3.21
N PRO A 58 -29.13 25.96 2.02
CA PRO A 58 -30.29 25.16 1.60
C PRO A 58 -29.93 23.85 0.86
N TYR A 59 -28.69 23.37 1.00
CA TYR A 59 -28.23 22.20 0.24
C TYR A 59 -28.94 20.93 0.70
N ARG A 60 -29.04 19.96 -0.20
CA ARG A 60 -29.56 18.61 0.06
C ARG A 60 -28.62 17.57 -0.55
N VAL A 61 -28.55 16.41 0.08
CA VAL A 61 -27.80 15.26 -0.45
C VAL A 61 -28.60 14.67 -1.62
N LEU A 62 -27.95 14.50 -2.78
CA LEU A 62 -28.60 14.01 -4.00
C LEU A 62 -28.38 12.51 -4.24
N PHE A 63 -27.26 11.99 -3.76
CA PHE A 63 -26.91 10.59 -3.88
C PHE A 63 -25.98 10.20 -2.73
N GLU A 64 -26.22 9.03 -2.15
CA GLU A 64 -25.33 8.42 -1.18
C GLU A 64 -24.58 7.23 -1.77
N MET A 65 -23.32 7.10 -1.36
CA MET A 65 -22.42 6.07 -1.86
C MET A 65 -21.47 5.61 -0.76
N TRP A 66 -21.45 4.30 -0.54
CA TRP A 66 -20.49 3.64 0.35
C TRP A 66 -19.54 2.78 -0.44
N CYS A 67 -18.27 2.91 -0.13
CA CYS A 67 -17.19 2.14 -0.74
C CYS A 67 -16.34 1.49 0.32
N ARG A 68 -15.58 0.48 -0.09
CA ARG A 68 -14.71 -0.27 0.79
C ARG A 68 -13.27 -0.21 0.30
N ASP A 69 -12.36 -0.05 1.25
CA ASP A 69 -10.91 0.02 1.07
C ASP A 69 -10.49 1.11 0.05
N GLN A 70 -9.26 1.09 -0.46
CA GLN A 70 -8.71 2.11 -1.37
C GLN A 70 -9.44 2.24 -2.73
N SER A 71 -10.60 1.59 -2.92
CA SER A 71 -11.49 1.99 -3.99
C SER A 71 -11.83 3.47 -3.75
N ARG A 72 -11.28 4.36 -4.57
CA ARG A 72 -11.59 5.80 -4.50
C ARG A 72 -13.05 6.09 -4.84
N CYS A 73 -13.93 5.09 -4.79
CA CYS A 73 -15.23 4.98 -5.44
C CYS A 73 -15.18 5.37 -6.92
N ILE A 74 -14.03 5.20 -7.57
CA ILE A 74 -13.85 5.49 -9.01
C ILE A 74 -14.16 4.22 -9.82
N THR A 75 -14.05 3.05 -9.20
CA THR A 75 -14.41 1.76 -9.79
C THR A 75 -15.91 1.47 -9.61
N PRO A 76 -16.56 0.72 -10.53
CA PRO A 76 -17.98 0.38 -10.46
C PRO A 76 -18.33 -0.64 -9.36
N ARG A 77 -17.43 -0.88 -8.40
CA ARG A 77 -17.63 -1.78 -7.26
C ARG A 77 -17.80 -0.91 -6.00
N TYR A 78 -19.03 -0.75 -5.57
CA TYR A 78 -19.41 -0.05 -4.34
C TYR A 78 -20.19 -1.03 -3.45
N VAL A 79 -20.21 -0.73 -2.16
CA VAL A 79 -20.98 -1.49 -1.16
C VAL A 79 -22.45 -1.10 -1.25
N TYR A 80 -22.74 0.19 -1.48
CA TYR A 80 -24.08 0.72 -1.64
C TYR A 80 -24.07 1.97 -2.53
N HIS A 81 -25.12 2.12 -3.35
CA HIS A 81 -25.40 3.33 -4.10
C HIS A 81 -26.92 3.60 -4.12
N SER A 82 -27.33 4.80 -3.73
CA SER A 82 -28.75 5.22 -3.65
C SER A 82 -29.54 5.05 -4.96
N GLN A 83 -28.90 5.32 -6.10
CA GLN A 83 -29.48 5.13 -7.45
C GLN A 83 -29.57 3.65 -7.90
N GLY A 84 -29.32 2.67 -7.02
CA GLY A 84 -29.48 1.25 -7.35
C GLY A 84 -28.53 0.72 -8.43
N ILE A 85 -27.41 1.41 -8.65
CA ILE A 85 -26.32 0.90 -9.50
C ILE A 85 -25.82 -0.41 -8.84
N PHE A 86 -25.41 -1.42 -9.62
CA PHE A 86 -25.09 -2.77 -9.13
C PHE A 86 -23.92 -2.85 -8.12
N PRO A 87 -24.18 -3.14 -6.83
CA PRO A 87 -23.13 -3.29 -5.83
C PRO A 87 -22.23 -4.49 -6.14
N GLU A 88 -21.07 -4.55 -5.49
CA GLU A 88 -20.22 -5.75 -5.57
C GLU A 88 -21.07 -7.01 -5.25
N PRO A 89 -21.00 -8.09 -6.06
CA PRO A 89 -21.90 -9.25 -5.89
C PRO A 89 -21.90 -9.84 -4.48
N ALA A 90 -20.77 -9.71 -3.77
CA ALA A 90 -20.64 -10.16 -2.39
C ALA A 90 -21.56 -9.41 -1.40
N SER A 91 -21.91 -8.16 -1.67
CA SER A 91 -22.74 -7.29 -0.81
C SER A 91 -24.23 -7.33 -1.18
N GLN A 92 -24.59 -7.97 -2.30
CA GLN A 92 -25.95 -7.98 -2.81
C GLN A 92 -26.90 -8.73 -1.85
N GLY A 93 -28.01 -8.08 -1.49
CA GLY A 93 -29.03 -8.63 -0.60
C GLY A 93 -28.68 -8.64 0.90
N ARG A 94 -27.49 -8.13 1.28
CA ARG A 94 -27.03 -8.10 2.69
C ARG A 94 -26.95 -6.69 3.27
N VAL A 95 -27.02 -5.67 2.41
CA VAL A 95 -26.79 -4.27 2.77
C VAL A 95 -28.12 -3.51 2.76
N GLU A 96 -28.37 -2.76 3.82
CA GLU A 96 -29.57 -1.93 4.01
C GLU A 96 -29.14 -0.51 4.41
N TYR A 97 -29.56 0.50 3.66
CA TYR A 97 -29.34 1.90 4.01
C TYR A 97 -30.42 2.37 5.00
N LEU A 98 -30.00 2.92 6.14
CA LEU A 98 -30.89 3.32 7.23
C LEU A 98 -31.21 4.82 7.21
N GLY A 99 -30.61 5.58 6.29
CA GLY A 99 -30.89 7.00 6.11
C GLY A 99 -32.29 7.24 5.53
N LYS A 100 -32.89 8.36 5.91
CA LYS A 100 -34.17 8.85 5.37
C LYS A 100 -33.99 10.26 4.83
N GLU A 101 -34.75 10.63 3.80
CA GLU A 101 -34.76 12.00 3.30
C GLU A 101 -35.11 12.99 4.43
N GLY A 102 -34.36 14.10 4.51
CA GLY A 102 -34.49 15.08 5.59
C GLY A 102 -33.83 14.69 6.91
N THR A 103 -33.34 13.44 7.05
CA THR A 103 -32.48 13.05 8.18
C THR A 103 -31.01 13.23 7.79
N ARG A 104 -30.19 13.68 8.74
CA ARG A 104 -28.73 13.76 8.57
C ARG A 104 -28.04 12.41 8.81
N ASN A 105 -28.76 11.29 8.60
CA ASN A 105 -28.31 9.94 8.91
C ASN A 105 -27.87 9.23 7.62
N CYS A 106 -26.61 8.79 7.57
CA CYS A 106 -26.04 7.98 6.49
C CYS A 106 -25.72 6.55 6.88
N SER A 107 -26.26 6.09 8.01
CA SER A 107 -25.88 4.81 8.57
C SER A 107 -26.24 3.65 7.63
N LEU A 108 -25.33 2.68 7.53
CA LEU A 108 -25.47 1.51 6.67
C LEU A 108 -25.48 0.25 7.53
N ARG A 109 -26.47 -0.61 7.34
CA ARG A 109 -26.51 -1.93 7.98
C ARG A 109 -25.99 -3.00 7.03
N ILE A 110 -25.14 -3.88 7.55
CA ILE A 110 -24.67 -5.08 6.86
C ILE A 110 -25.11 -6.29 7.69
N SER A 111 -25.83 -7.21 7.06
CA SER A 111 -26.33 -8.46 7.65
C SER A 111 -25.58 -9.67 7.10
N ASP A 112 -25.69 -10.84 7.74
CA ASP A 112 -24.95 -12.05 7.37
C ASP A 112 -23.46 -11.75 7.20
N LEU A 113 -22.83 -11.23 8.26
CA LEU A 113 -21.45 -10.78 8.22
C LEU A 113 -20.49 -11.94 7.97
N ARG A 114 -19.50 -11.69 7.11
CA ARG A 114 -18.44 -12.65 6.76
C ARG A 114 -17.09 -12.08 7.19
N LYS A 115 -16.11 -12.94 7.47
CA LYS A 115 -14.73 -12.49 7.74
C LYS A 115 -14.21 -11.58 6.63
N SER A 116 -14.58 -11.91 5.38
CA SER A 116 -14.26 -11.13 4.19
C SER A 116 -14.93 -9.76 4.14
N ASP A 117 -15.85 -9.40 5.03
CA ASP A 117 -16.44 -8.06 5.13
C ASP A 117 -15.60 -7.10 5.98
N SER A 118 -14.53 -7.58 6.63
CA SER A 118 -13.61 -6.73 7.41
C SER A 118 -12.85 -5.76 6.52
N GLY A 119 -12.85 -4.47 6.85
CA GLY A 119 -12.18 -3.45 6.05
C GLY A 119 -12.58 -2.04 6.45
N THR A 120 -12.09 -1.05 5.73
CA THR A 120 -12.44 0.36 5.98
C THR A 120 -13.51 0.81 4.99
N TYR A 121 -14.66 1.24 5.51
CA TYR A 121 -15.81 1.71 4.75
C TYR A 121 -15.80 3.23 4.69
N MET A 122 -15.77 3.80 3.50
CA MET A 122 -15.75 5.24 3.28
C MET A 122 -17.06 5.72 2.66
N GLU A 123 -17.49 6.88 3.14
CA GLU A 123 -18.60 7.66 2.62
C GLU A 123 -18.03 8.76 1.68
N LYS A 124 -18.80 9.20 0.67
CA LYS A 124 -18.40 10.24 -0.29
C LYS A 124 -19.06 11.59 -0.02
N PRO A 125 -18.29 12.70 -0.05
CA PRO A 125 -17.12 12.94 -0.93
C PRO A 125 -15.73 12.52 -0.37
N PRO A 126 -14.70 12.34 -1.23
CA PRO A 126 -13.37 11.89 -0.80
C PRO A 126 -12.70 12.88 0.15
N GLY A 127 -12.11 12.37 1.23
CA GLY A 127 -11.40 13.16 2.25
C GLY A 127 -11.97 13.03 3.66
N GLN A 128 -13.04 12.27 3.84
CA GLN A 128 -13.68 12.06 5.13
C GLN A 128 -13.22 10.75 5.80
N PRO A 129 -13.23 10.69 7.15
CA PRO A 129 -12.87 9.48 7.88
C PRO A 129 -13.84 8.33 7.54
N GLY A 130 -13.30 7.12 7.44
CA GLY A 130 -14.08 5.91 7.20
C GLY A 130 -14.33 5.12 8.48
N VAL A 131 -15.32 4.23 8.44
CA VAL A 131 -15.63 3.28 9.51
C VAL A 131 -14.80 2.02 9.28
N THR A 132 -13.93 1.64 10.22
CA THR A 132 -13.25 0.34 10.17
C THR A 132 -14.13 -0.74 10.82
N LEU A 133 -14.46 -1.79 10.07
CA LEU A 133 -15.19 -2.95 10.56
C LEU A 133 -14.24 -4.16 10.66
N LEU A 134 -14.24 -4.82 11.81
CA LEU A 134 -13.56 -6.08 12.08
C LEU A 134 -14.60 -7.17 12.34
N VAL A 135 -14.62 -8.18 11.47
CA VAL A 135 -15.48 -9.35 11.63
C VAL A 135 -14.65 -10.51 12.19
N SER A 136 -14.90 -10.86 13.44
CA SER A 136 -14.33 -12.04 14.07
C SER A 136 -15.06 -13.31 13.63
N ASP A 137 -14.35 -14.44 13.61
CA ASP A 137 -15.00 -15.75 13.48
C ASP A 137 -15.61 -16.17 14.83
N HIS A 138 -16.59 -17.08 14.82
CA HIS A 138 -17.14 -17.66 16.06
C HIS A 138 -16.06 -18.29 16.95
N SER A 139 -14.98 -18.80 16.35
CA SER A 139 -13.87 -19.44 17.08
C SER A 139 -12.88 -18.46 17.72
N SER A 140 -12.91 -17.17 17.37
CA SER A 140 -11.90 -16.18 17.77
C SER A 140 -12.55 -14.96 18.40
N GLU A 141 -12.34 -14.74 19.70
CA GLU A 141 -12.92 -13.57 20.40
C GLU A 141 -12.24 -12.26 20.01
N VAL A 142 -10.98 -12.29 19.54
CA VAL A 142 -10.19 -11.12 19.16
C VAL A 142 -9.86 -11.14 17.67
N ALA A 143 -10.25 -10.09 16.95
CA ALA A 143 -9.99 -9.89 15.54
C ALA A 143 -8.94 -8.78 15.32
N VAL A 144 -8.11 -8.98 14.29
CA VAL A 144 -7.11 -8.01 13.85
C VAL A 144 -7.20 -7.78 12.34
N SER A 145 -6.88 -6.57 11.90
CA SER A 145 -6.75 -6.22 10.48
C SER A 145 -5.68 -5.18 10.23
N LEU A 146 -5.35 -4.99 8.96
CA LEU A 146 -4.39 -4.01 8.46
C LEU A 146 -5.07 -3.09 7.45
N SER A 147 -4.86 -1.78 7.56
CA SER A 147 -5.24 -0.80 6.55
C SER A 147 -4.03 0.04 6.14
N PRO A 148 -3.82 0.29 4.83
CA PRO A 148 -4.57 -0.27 3.71
C PRO A 148 -4.36 -1.79 3.55
N SER A 149 -5.39 -2.48 3.05
CA SER A 149 -5.28 -3.89 2.69
C SER A 149 -4.44 -4.07 1.42
N GLY A 150 -3.51 -5.02 1.41
CA GLY A 150 -2.73 -5.39 0.23
C GLY A 150 -1.23 -5.32 0.44
N ASP A 151 -0.49 -5.03 -0.65
CA ASP A 151 0.97 -4.92 -0.63
C ASP A 151 1.41 -3.72 0.22
N VAL A 152 2.11 -4.00 1.32
CA VAL A 152 2.72 -2.97 2.15
C VAL A 152 4.04 -2.55 1.52
N VAL A 153 4.13 -1.30 1.09
CA VAL A 153 5.32 -0.76 0.41
C VAL A 153 6.14 0.08 1.38
N GLU A 154 7.44 -0.10 1.36
CA GLU A 154 8.38 0.68 2.16
C GLU A 154 8.19 2.20 1.98
N GLY A 155 8.23 2.93 3.10
CA GLY A 155 8.02 4.36 3.17
C GLY A 155 6.54 4.78 3.29
N SER A 156 5.60 3.84 3.15
CA SER A 156 4.19 4.10 3.40
C SER A 156 3.84 4.10 4.90
N SER A 157 2.62 4.50 5.23
CA SER A 157 2.08 4.38 6.58
C SER A 157 0.98 3.32 6.59
N VAL A 158 1.01 2.45 7.59
CA VAL A 158 0.00 1.41 7.79
C VAL A 158 -0.58 1.50 9.20
N THR A 159 -1.85 1.16 9.34
CA THR A 159 -2.54 1.12 10.63
C THR A 159 -3.08 -0.28 10.87
N LEU A 160 -2.70 -0.85 12.01
CA LEU A 160 -3.22 -2.11 12.50
C LEU A 160 -4.41 -1.83 13.42
N PHE A 161 -5.47 -2.61 13.28
CA PHE A 161 -6.68 -2.50 14.09
C PHE A 161 -6.90 -3.79 14.86
N CYS A 162 -7.29 -3.65 16.12
CA CYS A 162 -7.59 -4.75 17.01
C CYS A 162 -8.94 -4.51 17.67
N CYS A 163 -9.73 -5.57 17.77
CA CYS A 163 -10.92 -5.53 18.57
C CYS A 163 -11.31 -6.90 19.11
N SER A 164 -12.10 -6.89 20.18
CA SER A 164 -12.66 -8.08 20.80
C SER A 164 -14.16 -7.98 20.97
N THR A 165 -14.85 -9.11 20.78
CA THR A 165 -16.29 -9.26 21.11
C THR A 165 -16.49 -9.98 22.46
N ALA A 166 -15.44 -10.06 23.27
CA ALA A 166 -15.46 -10.74 24.55
C ALA A 166 -16.41 -10.08 25.56
N HIS A 167 -16.95 -10.94 26.44
CA HIS A 167 -17.75 -10.55 27.59
C HIS A 167 -17.13 -11.19 28.83
N PRO A 168 -16.79 -10.44 29.90
CA PRO A 168 -16.95 -8.98 30.08
C PRO A 168 -16.16 -8.11 29.09
N PRO A 169 -16.50 -6.81 28.93
CA PRO A 169 -15.82 -5.91 28.00
C PRO A 169 -14.31 -5.80 28.28
N VAL A 170 -13.56 -5.51 27.22
CA VAL A 170 -12.10 -5.33 27.28
C VAL A 170 -11.76 -4.02 27.99
N GLU A 171 -10.82 -4.08 28.93
CA GLU A 171 -10.31 -2.93 29.67
C GLU A 171 -9.14 -2.25 28.95
N SER A 172 -8.28 -3.03 28.30
CA SER A 172 -7.14 -2.50 27.56
C SER A 172 -6.69 -3.39 26.41
N TYR A 173 -6.03 -2.76 25.43
CA TYR A 173 -5.45 -3.43 24.27
C TYR A 173 -3.96 -3.13 24.22
N THR A 174 -3.15 -4.15 23.91
CA THR A 174 -1.70 -4.04 23.77
C THR A 174 -1.24 -4.79 22.53
N TRP A 175 -0.45 -4.14 21.68
CA TRP A 175 0.11 -4.76 20.48
C TRP A 175 1.46 -5.41 20.74
N TYR A 176 1.76 -6.49 20.04
CA TYR A 176 3.04 -7.18 20.18
C TYR A 176 3.57 -7.57 18.83
N LYS A 177 4.89 -7.45 18.63
CA LYS A 177 5.61 -8.03 17.50
C LYS A 177 6.31 -9.31 17.95
N THR A 178 6.00 -10.43 17.31
CA THR A 178 6.66 -11.71 17.61
C THR A 178 8.15 -11.61 17.30
N GLY A 179 9.01 -11.91 18.29
CA GLY A 179 10.47 -11.98 18.10
C GLY A 179 11.25 -10.69 18.40
N GLY A 180 10.62 -9.64 18.93
CA GLY A 180 11.33 -8.46 19.43
C GLY A 180 10.62 -7.86 20.66
N TYR A 181 11.38 -7.54 21.71
CA TYR A 181 10.90 -6.92 22.95
C TYR A 181 10.53 -5.43 22.77
N THR A 182 9.76 -5.08 21.74
CA THR A 182 9.18 -3.74 21.67
C THR A 182 7.92 -3.71 22.52
N ALA A 183 7.95 -2.89 23.58
CA ALA A 183 6.79 -2.62 24.41
C ALA A 183 5.63 -2.19 23.52
N GLY A 184 4.50 -2.88 23.67
CA GLY A 184 3.37 -2.72 22.80
C GLY A 184 2.76 -1.34 22.82
N ASP A 185 2.50 -0.80 21.63
CA ASP A 185 1.58 0.34 21.51
C ASP A 185 0.24 -0.05 22.15
N LYS A 186 -0.31 0.88 22.94
CA LYS A 186 -1.56 0.69 23.66
C LYS A 186 -2.74 1.20 22.84
N GLY A 187 -3.85 0.49 22.92
CA GLY A 187 -5.11 0.86 22.28
C GLY A 187 -5.48 -0.03 21.10
N GLN A 188 -6.70 0.18 20.59
CA GLN A 188 -7.26 -0.61 19.50
C GLN A 188 -6.54 -0.38 18.16
N THR A 189 -5.75 0.68 18.05
CA THR A 189 -5.10 1.09 16.81
C THR A 189 -3.61 1.32 17.03
N MET A 190 -2.78 0.71 16.20
CA MET A 190 -1.34 0.96 16.13
C MET A 190 -1.00 1.48 14.75
N THR A 191 -0.34 2.63 14.66
CA THR A 191 0.06 3.21 13.36
C THR A 191 1.57 3.19 13.22
N ILE A 192 2.05 2.52 12.17
CA ILE A 192 3.45 2.50 11.78
C ILE A 192 3.62 3.47 10.61
N THR A 193 4.35 4.55 10.83
CA THR A 193 4.65 5.55 9.79
C THR A 193 6.01 5.28 9.18
N ASN A 194 6.16 5.56 7.87
CA ASN A 194 7.41 5.36 7.14
C ASN A 194 7.96 3.93 7.32
N ILE A 195 7.11 2.94 7.06
CA ILE A 195 7.39 1.52 7.33
C ILE A 195 8.61 1.03 6.54
N SER A 196 9.43 0.20 7.17
CA SER A 196 10.71 -0.28 6.64
C SER A 196 10.76 -1.81 6.48
N ALA A 197 11.76 -2.32 5.77
CA ALA A 197 11.94 -3.77 5.64
C ALA A 197 12.04 -4.49 7.00
N THR A 198 12.62 -3.85 8.03
CA THR A 198 12.76 -4.40 9.39
C THR A 198 11.45 -4.48 10.16
N ASP A 199 10.42 -3.76 9.72
CA ASP A 199 9.07 -3.83 10.30
C ASP A 199 8.31 -5.07 9.84
N SER A 200 8.80 -5.79 8.83
CA SER A 200 8.23 -7.09 8.46
C SER A 200 8.24 -8.05 9.66
N GLY A 201 7.19 -8.86 9.78
CA GLY A 201 7.03 -9.82 10.87
C GLY A 201 5.57 -10.07 11.23
N ASN A 202 5.39 -10.85 12.29
CA ASN A 202 4.07 -11.19 12.80
C ASN A 202 3.73 -10.29 13.99
N TYR A 203 2.53 -9.71 13.93
CA TYR A 203 1.98 -8.85 14.96
C TYR A 203 0.75 -9.52 15.56
N TYR A 204 0.55 -9.41 16.87
CA TYR A 204 -0.67 -9.85 17.51
C TYR A 204 -1.12 -8.82 18.54
N CYS A 205 -2.41 -8.83 18.83
CA CYS A 205 -3.00 -7.97 19.82
C CYS A 205 -3.43 -8.80 21.02
N GLU A 206 -3.14 -8.30 22.21
CA GLU A 206 -3.72 -8.75 23.46
C GLU A 206 -4.85 -7.81 23.86
N ALA A 207 -6.03 -8.38 24.09
CA ALA A 207 -7.18 -7.72 24.67
C ALA A 207 -7.35 -8.21 26.11
N LEU A 208 -7.08 -7.34 27.09
CA LEU A 208 -7.22 -7.67 28.50
C LEU A 208 -8.65 -7.44 28.97
N THR A 209 -9.30 -8.50 29.42
CA THR A 209 -10.58 -8.44 30.14
C THR A 209 -10.33 -8.54 31.64
N THR A 210 -11.33 -8.22 32.46
CA THR A 210 -11.27 -8.37 33.94
C THR A 210 -10.81 -9.76 34.40
N ASN A 211 -11.06 -10.80 33.59
CA ASN A 211 -10.88 -12.18 33.99
C ASN A 211 -9.63 -12.83 33.38
N ARG A 212 -9.19 -12.39 32.18
CA ARG A 212 -8.07 -12.98 31.45
C ARG A 212 -7.60 -12.10 30.28
N PRO A 213 -6.32 -12.23 29.86
CA PRO A 213 -5.88 -11.76 28.56
C PRO A 213 -6.41 -12.67 27.45
N LEU A 214 -6.78 -12.07 26.32
CA LEU A 214 -7.18 -12.75 25.09
C LEU A 214 -6.24 -12.33 23.98
N HIS A 215 -5.75 -13.29 23.18
CA HIS A 215 -4.84 -13.00 22.08
C HIS A 215 -5.54 -13.15 20.74
N SER A 216 -5.23 -12.24 19.82
CA SER A 216 -5.62 -12.39 18.42
C SER A 216 -4.78 -13.46 17.72
N SER A 217 -5.25 -13.90 16.55
CA SER A 217 -4.36 -14.54 15.58
C SER A 217 -3.22 -13.60 15.18
N ALA A 218 -2.09 -14.16 14.76
CA ALA A 218 -0.98 -13.40 14.22
C ALA A 218 -1.35 -12.75 12.85
N LEU A 219 -1.16 -11.45 12.75
CA LEU A 219 -1.24 -10.64 11.54
C LEU A 219 0.16 -10.53 10.95
N SER A 220 0.39 -11.15 9.80
CA SER A 220 1.70 -11.10 9.12
C SER A 220 1.80 -9.86 8.24
N ILE A 221 2.84 -9.06 8.46
CA ILE A 221 3.16 -7.90 7.63
C ILE A 221 4.41 -8.23 6.81
N HIS A 222 4.27 -8.16 5.49
CA HIS A 222 5.36 -8.36 4.54
C HIS A 222 5.65 -7.07 3.78
N VAL A 223 6.71 -6.36 4.19
CA VAL A 223 7.06 -5.07 3.61
C VAL A 223 7.87 -5.28 2.34
N GLN A 224 7.33 -4.76 1.23
CA GLN A 224 7.95 -4.81 -0.09
C GLN A 224 8.74 -3.54 -0.36
N TYR A 225 9.88 -3.70 -1.02
CA TYR A 225 10.82 -2.64 -1.32
C TYR A 225 11.46 -2.82 -2.70
N ALA A 226 11.85 -1.69 -3.29
CA ALA A 226 12.60 -1.67 -4.54
C ALA A 226 13.99 -2.31 -4.35
N PRO A 227 14.68 -2.74 -5.42
CA PRO A 227 16.02 -3.30 -5.31
C PRO A 227 16.98 -2.32 -4.62
N LYS A 228 17.74 -2.84 -3.66
CA LYS A 228 18.74 -2.16 -2.84
C LYS A 228 20.06 -2.94 -2.88
N HIS A 229 21.12 -2.27 -2.43
CA HIS A 229 22.47 -2.84 -2.34
C HIS A 229 22.94 -3.52 -3.64
N THR A 230 22.52 -3.01 -4.80
CA THR A 230 22.92 -3.56 -6.10
C THR A 230 24.43 -3.49 -6.25
N SER A 231 25.06 -4.62 -6.52
CA SER A 231 26.50 -4.78 -6.68
C SER A 231 26.81 -5.65 -7.89
N VAL A 232 27.95 -5.38 -8.52
CA VAL A 232 28.45 -6.17 -9.63
C VAL A 232 29.80 -6.76 -9.24
N SER A 233 29.94 -8.08 -9.39
CA SER A 233 31.19 -8.81 -9.24
C SER A 233 31.71 -9.28 -10.60
N VAL A 234 33.03 -9.38 -10.72
CA VAL A 234 33.75 -9.80 -11.93
C VAL A 234 34.54 -11.06 -11.62
N ASN A 235 34.38 -12.10 -12.43
CA ASN A 235 35.10 -13.36 -12.29
C ASN A 235 35.75 -13.76 -13.64
N PRO A 236 37.08 -13.94 -13.74
CA PRO A 236 38.07 -13.78 -12.69
C PRO A 236 38.24 -12.32 -12.25
N PHE A 237 38.61 -12.12 -10.98
CA PHE A 237 38.88 -10.78 -10.44
C PHE A 237 40.24 -10.26 -10.95
N GLY A 238 40.30 -8.97 -11.31
CA GLY A 238 41.54 -8.32 -11.76
C GLY A 238 41.62 -8.09 -13.27
N GLU A 239 42.85 -7.97 -13.78
CA GLU A 239 43.10 -7.73 -15.21
C GLU A 239 42.76 -8.98 -16.03
N VAL A 240 41.78 -8.86 -16.93
CA VAL A 240 41.30 -9.99 -17.73
C VAL A 240 42.17 -10.17 -18.95
N VAL A 241 42.67 -11.38 -19.18
CA VAL A 241 43.60 -11.65 -20.29
C VAL A 241 42.82 -11.76 -21.61
N MET A 242 43.34 -11.15 -22.68
CA MET A 242 42.79 -11.30 -24.02
C MET A 242 42.61 -12.78 -24.42
N GLY A 243 41.47 -13.10 -25.06
CA GLY A 243 41.11 -14.46 -25.45
C GLY A 243 40.55 -15.34 -24.33
N SER A 244 40.57 -14.87 -23.07
CA SER A 244 39.93 -15.58 -21.96
C SER A 244 38.42 -15.29 -21.86
N SER A 245 37.75 -15.92 -20.90
CA SER A 245 36.34 -15.69 -20.57
C SER A 245 36.19 -14.96 -19.24
N VAL A 246 35.25 -14.02 -19.17
CA VAL A 246 34.83 -13.37 -17.92
C VAL A 246 33.35 -13.60 -17.69
N THR A 247 32.94 -13.62 -16.43
CA THR A 247 31.53 -13.58 -16.02
C THR A 247 31.33 -12.41 -15.08
N LEU A 248 30.41 -11.51 -15.45
CA LEU A 248 29.90 -10.44 -14.61
C LEU A 248 28.65 -10.94 -13.91
N THR A 249 28.57 -10.83 -12.60
CA THR A 249 27.38 -11.23 -11.83
C THR A 249 26.83 -10.04 -11.08
N CYS A 250 25.52 -9.84 -11.17
CA CYS A 250 24.81 -8.78 -10.49
C CYS A 250 24.04 -9.35 -9.30
N SER A 251 24.21 -8.74 -8.14
CA SER A 251 23.48 -9.10 -6.92
C SER A 251 22.73 -7.89 -6.41
N SER A 252 21.46 -8.05 -6.04
CA SER A 252 20.65 -7.00 -5.44
C SER A 252 19.66 -7.61 -4.45
N ASP A 253 19.46 -6.93 -3.33
CA ASP A 253 18.45 -7.26 -2.33
C ASP A 253 17.13 -6.57 -2.70
N ALA A 254 16.08 -7.35 -2.96
CA ALA A 254 14.78 -6.83 -3.39
C ALA A 254 13.64 -7.70 -2.90
N ASN A 255 12.50 -7.08 -2.57
CA ASN A 255 11.27 -7.78 -2.24
C ASN A 255 10.05 -7.10 -2.90
N PRO A 256 9.36 -7.73 -3.87
CA PRO A 256 9.62 -9.06 -4.40
C PRO A 256 10.97 -9.13 -5.12
N ALA A 257 11.43 -10.37 -5.33
CA ALA A 257 12.69 -10.64 -6.01
C ALA A 257 12.78 -9.92 -7.36
N VAL A 258 14.01 -9.63 -7.77
CA VAL A 258 14.29 -8.94 -9.05
C VAL A 258 13.69 -9.74 -10.20
N GLU A 259 12.83 -9.09 -10.98
CA GLU A 259 12.15 -9.68 -12.14
C GLU A 259 13.03 -9.63 -13.39
N ARG A 260 13.85 -8.58 -13.52
CA ARG A 260 14.71 -8.38 -14.68
C ARG A 260 16.05 -7.77 -14.32
N TYR A 261 17.10 -8.40 -14.83
CA TYR A 261 18.47 -7.86 -14.87
C TYR A 261 18.82 -7.46 -16.31
N THR A 262 19.47 -6.30 -16.46
CA THR A 262 19.91 -5.79 -17.77
C THR A 262 21.33 -5.26 -17.70
N TRP A 263 22.16 -5.71 -18.62
CA TRP A 263 23.56 -5.35 -18.72
C TRP A 263 23.77 -4.34 -19.84
N LEU A 264 24.33 -3.20 -19.47
CA LEU A 264 24.67 -2.11 -20.36
C LEU A 264 26.19 -1.90 -20.30
N GLN A 265 26.84 -1.77 -21.43
CA GLN A 265 28.22 -1.28 -21.46
C GLN A 265 28.20 0.19 -21.87
N ARG A 266 28.74 1.04 -20.99
CA ARG A 266 28.88 2.47 -21.23
C ARG A 266 30.27 2.76 -21.77
N THR A 267 30.32 3.24 -23.01
CA THR A 267 31.52 3.84 -23.62
C THR A 267 31.46 5.36 -23.46
N LYS A 268 32.48 6.08 -23.95
CA LYS A 268 32.56 7.55 -23.81
C LYS A 268 31.39 8.31 -24.47
N SER A 269 30.72 7.72 -25.46
CA SER A 269 29.66 8.38 -26.23
C SER A 269 28.28 7.73 -26.11
N GLN A 270 28.17 6.42 -25.81
CA GLN A 270 26.87 5.71 -25.80
C GLN A 270 26.81 4.56 -24.79
N ALA A 271 25.59 4.21 -24.36
CA ALA A 271 25.30 2.98 -23.62
C ALA A 271 24.72 1.94 -24.59
N SER A 272 25.35 0.77 -24.67
CA SER A 272 24.90 -0.34 -25.52
C SER A 272 24.37 -1.48 -24.68
N LEU A 273 23.26 -2.09 -25.13
CA LEU A 273 22.72 -3.29 -24.50
C LEU A 273 23.65 -4.47 -24.79
N ARG A 274 24.12 -5.13 -23.74
CA ARG A 274 25.04 -6.28 -23.84
C ARG A 274 24.37 -7.61 -23.51
N GLY A 275 23.41 -7.60 -22.60
CA GLY A 275 22.71 -8.83 -22.24
C GLY A 275 21.66 -8.64 -21.16
N SER A 276 21.05 -9.76 -20.78
CA SER A 276 20.05 -9.88 -19.74
C SER A 276 20.34 -11.09 -18.87
N GLY A 277 19.79 -11.10 -17.66
CA GLY A 277 20.01 -12.17 -16.69
C GLY A 277 20.97 -11.75 -15.58
N GLN A 278 20.93 -12.49 -14.46
CA GLN A 278 21.71 -12.17 -13.26
C GLN A 278 23.22 -12.22 -13.52
N SER A 279 23.65 -13.12 -14.40
CA SER A 279 25.03 -13.23 -14.85
C SER A 279 25.14 -13.00 -16.36
N TYR A 280 26.20 -12.32 -16.77
CA TYR A 280 26.55 -12.07 -18.17
C TYR A 280 28.00 -12.52 -18.42
N SER A 281 28.15 -13.50 -19.31
CA SER A 281 29.45 -14.07 -19.65
C SER A 281 29.90 -13.61 -21.02
N ILE A 282 31.16 -13.19 -21.11
CA ILE A 282 31.84 -12.84 -22.37
C ILE A 282 32.92 -13.88 -22.59
N THR A 283 32.90 -14.54 -23.74
CA THR A 283 33.94 -15.49 -24.16
C THR A 283 34.83 -14.84 -25.20
N ASN A 284 36.10 -15.28 -25.26
CA ASN A 284 37.08 -14.78 -26.22
C ASN A 284 37.24 -13.24 -26.19
N ILE A 285 37.57 -12.71 -25.00
CA ILE A 285 37.63 -11.27 -24.73
C ILE A 285 38.61 -10.52 -25.63
N SER A 286 38.16 -9.37 -26.12
CA SER A 286 38.91 -8.41 -26.93
C SER A 286 39.13 -7.08 -26.21
N TYR A 287 39.94 -6.18 -26.78
CA TYR A 287 40.12 -4.84 -26.22
C TYR A 287 38.85 -3.98 -26.27
N GLU A 288 37.90 -4.29 -27.16
CA GLU A 288 36.62 -3.58 -27.28
C GLU A 288 35.66 -3.90 -26.12
N ASP A 289 35.88 -5.02 -25.43
CA ASP A 289 35.12 -5.43 -24.26
C ASP A 289 35.56 -4.66 -23.00
N SER A 290 36.72 -3.99 -23.04
CA SER A 290 37.17 -3.12 -21.95
C SER A 290 36.23 -1.93 -21.78
N GLY A 291 35.77 -1.67 -20.56
CA GLY A 291 34.85 -0.55 -20.31
C GLY A 291 34.05 -0.64 -19.02
N LYS A 292 33.09 0.27 -18.89
CA LYS A 292 32.19 0.31 -17.73
C LYS A 292 30.94 -0.51 -18.00
N TYR A 293 30.72 -1.54 -17.21
CA TYR A 293 29.53 -2.39 -17.25
C TYR A 293 28.58 -1.98 -16.14
N CYS A 294 27.36 -1.63 -16.53
CA CYS A 294 26.27 -1.27 -15.63
C CYS A 294 25.22 -2.36 -15.64
N CYS A 295 24.94 -2.93 -14.48
CA CYS A 295 23.78 -3.78 -14.27
C CYS A 295 22.62 -2.92 -13.76
N VAL A 296 21.43 -3.12 -14.33
CA VAL A 296 20.16 -2.56 -13.85
C VAL A 296 19.28 -3.70 -13.39
N ALA A 297 18.98 -3.75 -12.08
CA ALA A 297 18.05 -4.67 -11.45
C ALA A 297 16.68 -4.00 -11.28
N VAL A 298 15.60 -4.68 -11.67
CA VAL A 298 14.23 -4.12 -11.65
C VAL A 298 13.26 -5.12 -11.01
N ASN A 299 12.40 -4.63 -10.13
CA ASN A 299 11.18 -5.32 -9.71
C ASN A 299 9.94 -4.44 -9.97
N LYS A 300 8.74 -4.93 -9.66
CA LYS A 300 7.49 -4.17 -9.83
C LYS A 300 7.44 -2.78 -9.19
N HIS A 301 8.30 -2.49 -8.20
CA HIS A 301 8.29 -1.20 -7.49
C HIS A 301 9.21 -0.18 -8.15
N ARG A 302 10.49 -0.51 -8.35
CA ARG A 302 11.49 0.39 -8.96
C ARG A 302 12.71 -0.38 -9.44
N SER A 303 13.67 0.36 -10.02
CA SER A 303 14.97 -0.14 -10.45
C SER A 303 16.12 0.43 -9.62
N GLN A 304 17.18 -0.35 -9.46
CA GLN A 304 18.47 0.12 -8.99
C GLN A 304 19.59 -0.37 -9.93
N SER A 305 20.66 0.42 -10.05
CA SER A 305 21.78 0.09 -10.91
C SER A 305 23.10 0.14 -10.18
N SER A 306 24.06 -0.68 -10.63
CA SER A 306 25.44 -0.66 -10.16
C SER A 306 26.39 -0.78 -11.33
N THR A 307 27.60 -0.21 -11.21
CA THR A 307 28.58 -0.15 -12.30
C THR A 307 29.92 -0.69 -11.84
N VAL A 308 30.55 -1.50 -12.68
CA VAL A 308 31.93 -1.97 -12.52
C VAL A 308 32.76 -1.57 -13.74
N THR A 309 34.07 -1.42 -13.57
CA THR A 309 34.99 -1.22 -14.70
C THR A 309 35.77 -2.51 -14.93
N MET A 310 35.74 -3.00 -16.16
CA MET A 310 36.53 -4.15 -16.59
C MET A 310 37.66 -3.68 -17.50
N THR A 311 38.88 -4.13 -17.22
CA THR A 311 40.08 -3.81 -18.01
C THR A 311 40.68 -5.08 -18.58
N VAL A 312 40.96 -5.05 -19.88
CA VAL A 312 41.54 -6.17 -20.63
C VAL A 312 43.03 -5.95 -20.82
N GLY A 313 43.83 -6.90 -20.35
CA GLY A 313 45.28 -6.92 -20.40
C GLY A 313 45.87 -7.72 -21.55
N LYS A 314 47.16 -7.51 -21.82
CA LYS A 314 47.91 -8.28 -22.82
C LYS A 314 48.04 -9.75 -22.41
N SER A 315 47.95 -10.65 -23.37
CA SER A 315 48.41 -12.03 -23.19
C SER A 315 49.89 -12.03 -22.83
N ARG A 316 50.28 -12.59 -21.68
CA ARG A 316 51.70 -12.79 -21.36
C ARG A 316 52.30 -13.72 -22.42
N CYS A 317 53.28 -13.24 -23.18
CA CYS A 317 54.10 -14.12 -24.00
C CYS A 317 54.81 -15.10 -23.03
N LYS A 318 54.47 -16.38 -23.09
CA LYS A 318 55.30 -17.42 -22.48
C LYS A 318 56.61 -17.43 -23.25
N GLY A 319 57.68 -16.89 -22.65
CA GLY A 319 59.02 -17.09 -23.17
C GLY A 319 59.29 -18.59 -23.25
N MET A 320 59.55 -19.09 -24.45
CA MET A 320 60.19 -20.39 -24.64
C MET A 320 61.62 -20.24 -24.09
N HIS A 321 61.91 -20.96 -23.01
CA HIS A 321 63.26 -21.25 -22.55
C HIS A 321 63.70 -22.59 -23.13
#